data_AF-A0A368X8V5-F1
#
_entry.id   AF-A0A368X8V5-F1
#
_cell.length_a   1.000
_cell.length_b   1.000
_cell.length_c   1.000
_cell.angle_alpha   90.00
_cell.angle_beta   90.00
_cell.angle_gamma   90.00
#
_symmetry.space_group_name_H-M   'P 1'
#
loop_
_entity.id
_entity.type
_entity.pdbx_description
1 polymer ?
#
loop_
_entity_poly.entity_id
_entity_poly.type
_entity_poly.pdbx_seq_one_letter_code
_entity_poly.pdbx_strand_id
1 'polypeptide(L)'
;MGGLIFTWQDEWFKRTWNTMDYDNPDRRPFWSNAQTNEQQFGLLSFDRHKIKVDGDPSEWEKPSLYEKETGPLKAMFVDHDERYLYLREDLDEKKEGSPVLLLDILPEQGNLSIEGKDNISFENGIDFLIDLNEEESRMKVDAYYDFYTYQYGHQLELLEPKPPVPTKNSGEFNPIRLALNKAYYIPDQDKTIPFSFYVTGKLKKGDGNPTSKEYDSLVDYSVSDSGVLELRIPWLLIQAKDPSQKEFIGNIYEDGITASKVIEELNIGVLYENSSGEIIDSFPEVAQNALGKLKAYTWENWNLPESEERLKQSYEIIQDLYYSY
;
A
#
# COMPACT_ATOMS: atom_id res chain seq x y z
N MET A 1 -12.66 2.57 -40.94
CA MET A 1 -12.42 1.76 -39.73
C MET A 1 -13.31 2.32 -38.64
N GLY A 2 -14.04 1.48 -37.91
CA GLY A 2 -14.87 1.90 -36.76
C GLY A 2 -14.23 1.45 -35.45
N GLY A 3 -14.49 2.17 -34.37
CA GLY A 3 -14.07 1.83 -33.00
C GLY A 3 -15.27 1.81 -32.06
N LEU A 4 -15.17 1.06 -30.97
CA LEU A 4 -16.17 0.96 -29.91
C LEU A 4 -15.48 1.17 -28.57
N ILE A 5 -16.11 1.93 -27.68
CA ILE A 5 -15.67 2.06 -26.29
C ILE A 5 -16.22 0.86 -25.52
N PHE A 6 -15.33 0.10 -24.87
CA PHE A 6 -15.68 -1.15 -24.20
C PHE A 6 -16.52 -0.92 -22.94
N THR A 7 -16.16 0.05 -22.10
CA THR A 7 -16.88 0.37 -20.86
C THR A 7 -16.96 1.87 -20.62
N TRP A 8 -18.11 2.31 -20.10
CA TRP A 8 -18.33 3.69 -19.70
C TRP A 8 -17.79 3.98 -18.30
N GLN A 9 -17.93 3.05 -17.36
CA GLN A 9 -17.69 3.27 -15.94
C GLN A 9 -16.78 2.20 -15.33
N ASP A 10 -16.15 2.56 -14.22
CA ASP A 10 -15.40 1.63 -13.39
C ASP A 10 -16.34 0.61 -12.72
N GLU A 11 -15.80 -0.59 -12.47
CA GLU A 11 -16.57 -1.74 -12.00
C GLU A 11 -15.80 -2.46 -10.89
N TRP A 12 -16.03 -2.07 -9.64
CA TRP A 12 -15.27 -2.55 -8.47
C TRP A 12 -15.42 -4.05 -8.18
N PHE A 13 -16.49 -4.69 -8.66
CA PHE A 13 -16.68 -6.13 -8.46
C PHE A 13 -15.76 -7.00 -9.35
N LYS A 14 -15.08 -6.41 -10.35
CA LYS A 14 -14.19 -7.15 -11.24
C LYS A 14 -12.95 -7.66 -10.51
N ARG A 15 -12.37 -8.71 -11.07
CA ARG A 15 -11.20 -9.43 -10.51
C ARG A 15 -10.26 -9.78 -11.63
N THR A 16 -8.96 -9.83 -11.35
CA THR A 16 -7.98 -10.36 -12.30
C THR A 16 -7.27 -11.58 -11.72
N TRP A 17 -6.72 -12.44 -12.59
CA TRP A 17 -6.24 -13.77 -12.22
C TRP A 17 -5.08 -13.75 -11.20
N ASN A 18 -4.28 -12.69 -11.17
CA ASN A 18 -3.10 -12.55 -10.30
C ASN A 18 -3.42 -11.91 -8.94
N THR A 19 -4.61 -11.36 -8.75
CA THR A 19 -5.06 -10.74 -7.48
C THR A 19 -6.32 -11.37 -6.91
N MET A 20 -7.05 -12.20 -7.67
CA MET A 20 -8.34 -12.77 -7.24
C MET A 20 -8.29 -13.68 -6.01
N ASP A 21 -7.11 -14.18 -5.64
CA ASP A 21 -6.89 -14.99 -4.44
C ASP A 21 -6.47 -14.14 -3.22
N TYR A 22 -6.22 -12.84 -3.42
CA TYR A 22 -5.78 -11.91 -2.36
C TYR A 22 -6.96 -11.19 -1.69
N ASP A 23 -8.16 -11.24 -2.28
CA ASP A 23 -9.35 -10.55 -1.79
C ASP A 23 -10.46 -11.52 -1.34
N ASN A 24 -11.46 -10.99 -0.62
CA ASN A 24 -12.67 -11.73 -0.32
C ASN A 24 -13.63 -11.66 -1.53
N PRO A 25 -13.94 -12.79 -2.19
CA PRO A 25 -14.75 -12.80 -3.40
C PRO A 25 -16.20 -12.33 -3.18
N ASP A 26 -16.73 -12.48 -1.96
CA ASP A 26 -18.10 -12.09 -1.62
C ASP A 26 -18.21 -10.60 -1.27
N ARG A 27 -17.08 -9.88 -1.21
CA ARG A 27 -17.02 -8.50 -0.73
C ARG A 27 -16.44 -7.49 -1.74
N ARG A 28 -15.99 -7.94 -2.92
CA ARG A 28 -15.42 -7.06 -3.97
C ARG A 28 -16.24 -5.81 -4.32
N PRO A 29 -17.60 -5.83 -4.36
CA PRO A 29 -18.35 -4.63 -4.70
C PRO A 29 -18.30 -3.52 -3.65
N PHE A 30 -17.84 -3.80 -2.42
CA PHE A 30 -17.94 -2.87 -1.29
C PHE A 30 -16.70 -2.00 -1.08
N TRP A 31 -15.65 -2.19 -1.87
CA TRP A 31 -14.41 -1.41 -1.78
C TRP A 31 -13.71 -1.40 -3.14
N SER A 32 -12.84 -0.42 -3.39
CA SER A 32 -12.13 -0.28 -4.65
C SER A 32 -10.73 -0.85 -4.53
N ASN A 33 -10.40 -1.88 -5.29
CA ASN A 33 -9.07 -2.48 -5.25
C ASN A 33 -8.14 -1.80 -6.26
N ALA A 34 -7.29 -0.90 -5.76
CA ALA A 34 -6.38 -0.15 -6.63
C ALA A 34 -5.37 -1.03 -7.39
N GLN A 35 -5.08 -2.22 -6.87
CA GLN A 35 -4.13 -3.19 -7.42
C GLN A 35 -4.75 -4.11 -8.48
N THR A 36 -6.08 -4.11 -8.63
CA THR A 36 -6.79 -4.90 -9.64
C THR A 36 -7.14 -4.00 -10.84
N ASN A 37 -6.31 -4.08 -11.89
CA ASN A 37 -6.43 -3.25 -13.10
C ASN A 37 -7.82 -3.34 -13.77
N GLU A 38 -8.47 -4.51 -13.75
CA GLU A 38 -9.76 -4.73 -14.40
C GLU A 38 -10.91 -3.87 -13.82
N GLN A 39 -10.73 -3.28 -12.64
CA GLN A 39 -11.74 -2.41 -12.02
C GLN A 39 -11.74 -0.97 -12.58
N GLN A 40 -10.69 -0.54 -13.29
CA GLN A 40 -10.41 0.88 -13.54
C GLN A 40 -10.40 1.30 -15.02
N PHE A 41 -11.02 0.51 -15.90
CA PHE A 41 -11.03 0.78 -17.35
C PHE A 41 -12.13 1.75 -17.82
N GLY A 42 -13.03 2.18 -16.94
CA GLY A 42 -14.09 3.14 -17.26
C GLY A 42 -13.57 4.54 -17.55
N LEU A 43 -14.37 5.32 -18.27
CA LEU A 43 -14.19 6.78 -18.40
C LEU A 43 -14.73 7.53 -17.17
N LEU A 44 -15.78 6.98 -16.55
CA LEU A 44 -16.36 7.43 -15.29
C LEU A 44 -15.80 6.60 -14.12
N SER A 45 -15.09 7.22 -13.20
CA SER A 45 -14.67 6.62 -11.93
C SER A 45 -15.67 6.93 -10.80
N PHE A 46 -15.54 6.16 -9.72
CA PHE A 46 -16.31 6.30 -8.48
C PHE A 46 -15.41 6.62 -7.28
N ASP A 47 -14.33 7.38 -7.50
CA ASP A 47 -13.29 7.64 -6.51
C ASP A 47 -13.48 9.00 -5.82
N ARG A 48 -13.61 8.95 -4.48
CA ARG A 48 -13.83 10.15 -3.65
C ARG A 48 -12.64 11.10 -3.62
N HIS A 49 -11.42 10.58 -3.81
CA HIS A 49 -10.19 11.34 -3.60
C HIS A 49 -10.22 12.10 -2.26
N LYS A 50 -10.63 11.39 -1.20
CA LYS A 50 -10.82 11.99 0.12
C LYS A 50 -9.59 12.77 0.57
N ILE A 51 -8.42 12.20 0.31
CA ILE A 51 -7.12 12.86 0.35
C ILE A 51 -6.51 12.73 -1.05
N LYS A 52 -6.11 13.86 -1.64
CA LYS A 52 -5.57 13.91 -3.00
C LYS A 52 -4.09 13.53 -3.09
N VAL A 53 -3.34 13.63 -1.99
CA VAL A 53 -1.89 13.37 -1.94
C VAL A 53 -1.16 14.36 -2.85
N ASP A 54 -1.21 15.63 -2.49
CA ASP A 54 -0.62 16.76 -3.23
C ASP A 54 0.21 17.70 -2.31
N GLY A 55 0.27 17.39 -1.02
CA GLY A 55 1.02 18.13 -0.01
C GLY A 55 0.20 19.25 0.63
N ASP A 56 -1.09 19.37 0.31
CA ASP A 56 -2.03 20.29 0.96
C ASP A 56 -2.77 19.58 2.11
N PRO A 57 -2.49 19.93 3.38
CA PRO A 57 -3.11 19.28 4.53
C PRO A 57 -4.59 19.64 4.74
N SER A 58 -5.20 20.50 3.93
CA SER A 58 -6.54 21.06 4.18
C SER A 58 -7.68 20.05 4.16
N GLU A 59 -7.48 18.88 3.53
CA GLU A 59 -8.47 17.79 3.45
C GLU A 59 -8.52 16.92 4.71
N TRP A 60 -7.53 17.05 5.59
CA TRP A 60 -7.43 16.23 6.80
C TRP A 60 -8.24 16.84 7.94
N GLU A 61 -9.36 16.21 8.26
CA GLU A 61 -10.25 16.66 9.33
C GLU A 61 -10.04 15.90 10.66
N LYS A 62 -9.40 14.73 10.61
CA LYS A 62 -9.20 13.87 11.79
C LYS A 62 -8.05 14.38 12.68
N PRO A 63 -8.14 14.16 14.01
CA PRO A 63 -7.05 14.48 14.92
C PRO A 63 -5.81 13.62 14.64
N SER A 64 -4.66 14.12 15.08
CA SER A 64 -3.39 13.40 14.98
C SER A 64 -3.40 12.14 15.85
N LEU A 65 -2.77 11.08 15.33
CA LEU A 65 -2.46 9.86 16.08
C LEU A 65 -1.28 10.12 17.03
N TYR A 66 -0.27 10.84 16.57
CA TYR A 66 0.88 11.29 17.35
C TYR A 66 1.09 12.78 17.18
N GLU A 67 1.58 13.42 18.23
CA GLU A 67 1.93 14.85 18.22
C GLU A 67 3.04 15.11 19.22
N LYS A 68 3.97 15.99 18.86
CA LYS A 68 4.98 16.55 19.75
C LYS A 68 5.47 17.90 19.27
N GLU A 69 5.99 18.68 20.22
CA GLU A 69 6.44 20.06 19.99
C GLU A 69 7.83 20.13 19.34
N THR A 70 8.69 19.15 19.58
CA THR A 70 10.12 19.20 19.25
C THR A 70 10.59 17.95 18.51
N GLY A 71 11.62 18.11 17.67
CA GLY A 71 12.15 17.02 16.84
C GLY A 71 11.77 17.18 15.36
N PRO A 72 12.37 16.37 14.47
CA PRO A 72 12.02 16.33 13.05
C PRO A 72 10.59 15.87 12.78
N LEU A 73 10.04 14.94 13.57
CA LEU A 73 8.63 14.59 13.48
C LEU A 73 7.81 15.58 14.32
N LYS A 74 6.67 16.07 13.82
CA LYS A 74 5.76 16.96 14.58
C LYS A 74 4.44 16.29 14.88
N ALA A 75 3.80 15.72 13.87
CA ALA A 75 2.54 15.04 14.04
C ALA A 75 2.33 13.98 12.96
N MET A 76 1.60 12.92 13.32
CA MET A 76 1.20 11.87 12.40
C MET A 76 -0.33 11.80 12.37
N PHE A 77 -0.90 11.68 11.19
CA PHE A 77 -2.34 11.57 10.97
C PHE A 77 -2.66 10.34 10.12
N VAL A 78 -3.84 9.78 10.35
CA VAL A 78 -4.29 8.57 9.66
C VAL A 78 -5.75 8.75 9.26
N ASP A 79 -6.04 8.51 7.98
CA ASP A 79 -7.39 8.44 7.48
C ASP A 79 -7.54 7.28 6.48
N HIS A 80 -8.75 7.04 6.00
CA HIS A 80 -9.01 6.07 4.95
C HIS A 80 -10.23 6.48 4.12
N ASP A 81 -10.34 5.83 2.98
CA ASP A 81 -11.56 5.70 2.19
C ASP A 81 -11.73 4.24 1.71
N GLU A 82 -12.67 4.03 0.80
CA GLU A 82 -13.02 2.74 0.22
C GLU A 82 -11.88 2.12 -0.63
N ARG A 83 -10.82 2.87 -0.93
CA ARG A 83 -9.73 2.45 -1.81
C ARG A 83 -8.36 2.43 -1.13
N TYR A 84 -8.12 3.36 -0.21
CA TYR A 84 -6.81 3.60 0.38
C TYR A 84 -6.85 3.78 1.90
N LEU A 85 -5.77 3.36 2.55
CA LEU A 85 -5.34 3.91 3.83
C LEU A 85 -4.44 5.13 3.55
N TYR A 86 -4.67 6.24 4.23
CA TYR A 86 -3.91 7.48 4.11
C TYR A 86 -3.10 7.74 5.38
N LEU A 87 -1.84 8.12 5.19
CA LEU A 87 -0.96 8.56 6.27
C LEU A 87 -0.44 9.96 5.94
N ARG A 88 -0.34 10.83 6.95
CA ARG A 88 0.35 12.11 6.84
C ARG A 88 1.33 12.29 7.97
N GLU A 89 2.54 12.75 7.64
CA GLU A 89 3.54 13.21 8.58
C GLU A 89 3.76 14.71 8.41
N ASP A 90 3.64 15.46 9.49
CA ASP A 90 4.11 16.83 9.57
C ASP A 90 5.56 16.80 10.05
N LEU A 91 6.48 17.26 9.21
CA LEU A 91 7.92 17.24 9.42
C LEU A 91 8.46 18.65 9.65
N ASP A 92 9.52 18.78 10.45
CA ASP A 92 10.33 20.01 10.51
C ASP A 92 11.19 20.09 9.25
N GLU A 93 10.84 20.96 8.31
CA GLU A 93 11.47 21.09 6.99
C GLU A 93 12.96 21.46 7.05
N LYS A 94 13.44 21.90 8.22
CA LYS A 94 14.83 22.27 8.46
C LYS A 94 15.69 21.11 8.96
N LYS A 95 15.08 19.96 9.24
CA LYS A 95 15.77 18.76 9.70
C LYS A 95 15.95 17.80 8.53
N GLU A 96 17.19 17.37 8.33
CA GLU A 96 17.50 16.36 7.33
C GLU A 96 17.15 14.95 7.85
N GLY A 97 16.66 14.13 6.94
CA GLY A 97 16.32 12.73 7.18
C GLY A 97 15.04 12.32 6.44
N SER A 98 14.61 11.10 6.69
CA SER A 98 13.39 10.54 6.09
C SER A 98 12.66 9.65 7.08
N PRO A 99 11.31 9.66 7.07
CA PRO A 99 10.53 8.75 7.88
C PRO A 99 10.56 7.32 7.30
N VAL A 100 10.54 6.35 8.21
CA VAL A 100 10.29 4.94 7.97
C VAL A 100 9.04 4.57 8.75
N LEU A 101 7.92 4.39 8.05
CA LEU A 101 6.64 4.03 8.67
C LEU A 101 6.59 2.52 8.92
N LEU A 102 6.01 2.15 10.06
CA LEU A 102 5.88 0.78 10.53
C LEU A 102 4.40 0.45 10.66
N LEU A 103 3.96 -0.67 10.08
CA LEU A 103 2.59 -1.17 10.24
C LEU A 103 2.62 -2.54 10.91
N ASP A 104 1.81 -2.68 11.95
CA ASP A 104 1.49 -3.95 12.61
C ASP A 104 -0.01 -4.22 12.43
N ILE A 105 -0.31 -5.26 11.67
CA ILE A 105 -1.66 -5.73 11.33
C ILE A 105 -1.95 -7.04 12.06
N LEU A 106 -0.96 -7.91 12.18
CA LEU A 106 -1.03 -9.23 12.81
C LEU A 106 0.06 -9.34 13.90
N PRO A 107 -0.22 -8.82 15.11
CA PRO A 107 0.77 -8.72 16.17
C PRO A 107 1.41 -10.06 16.56
N GLU A 108 0.68 -11.17 16.37
CA GLU A 108 1.17 -12.50 16.67
C GLU A 108 2.28 -12.99 15.75
N GLN A 109 2.54 -12.36 14.59
CA GLN A 109 3.49 -12.90 13.60
C GLN A 109 4.48 -11.95 12.94
N GLY A 110 4.34 -10.64 13.08
CA GLY A 110 5.33 -9.72 12.53
C GLY A 110 6.69 -9.75 13.24
N ASN A 111 7.61 -8.93 12.75
CA ASN A 111 8.99 -8.85 13.23
C ASN A 111 9.16 -7.86 14.39
N LEU A 112 9.92 -8.26 15.42
CA LEU A 112 10.31 -7.44 16.57
C LEU A 112 11.66 -6.73 16.39
N SER A 113 12.29 -6.90 15.24
CA SER A 113 13.56 -6.28 14.85
C SER A 113 13.65 -6.20 13.32
N ILE A 114 14.62 -5.45 12.80
CA ILE A 114 14.91 -5.43 11.35
C ILE A 114 16.30 -6.03 11.15
N GLU A 115 16.42 -7.00 10.25
CA GLU A 115 17.71 -7.60 9.88
C GLU A 115 18.67 -6.50 9.39
N GLY A 116 19.87 -6.45 9.97
CA GLY A 116 20.88 -5.44 9.67
C GLY A 116 20.71 -4.12 10.42
N LYS A 117 19.70 -3.97 11.29
CA LYS A 117 19.52 -2.85 12.23
C LYS A 117 19.45 -3.35 13.68
N ASP A 118 20.59 -3.81 14.20
CA ASP A 118 20.69 -4.42 15.54
C ASP A 118 20.54 -3.42 16.71
N ASN A 119 20.45 -2.11 16.41
CA ASN A 119 20.36 -1.03 17.40
C ASN A 119 18.93 -0.67 17.80
N ILE A 120 17.92 -1.36 17.26
CA ILE A 120 16.51 -1.11 17.58
C ILE A 120 15.72 -2.42 17.67
N SER A 121 14.82 -2.48 18.64
CA SER A 121 13.81 -3.53 18.80
C SER A 121 12.42 -2.91 18.89
N PHE A 122 11.39 -3.71 18.66
CA PHE A 122 9.99 -3.28 18.66
C PHE A 122 9.17 -4.06 19.68
N GLU A 123 8.26 -3.40 20.39
CA GLU A 123 7.27 -4.08 21.24
C GLU A 123 6.10 -4.69 20.43
N ASN A 124 5.87 -4.20 19.21
CA ASN A 124 4.87 -4.73 18.26
C ASN A 124 5.54 -5.58 17.18
N GLY A 125 4.83 -6.59 16.67
CA GLY A 125 5.26 -7.40 15.53
C GLY A 125 5.00 -6.65 14.23
N ILE A 126 6.03 -6.07 13.63
CA ILE A 126 5.91 -5.24 12.42
C ILE A 126 5.78 -6.13 11.18
N ASP A 127 4.68 -5.97 10.45
CA ASP A 127 4.38 -6.69 9.21
C ASP A 127 4.85 -5.94 7.97
N PHE A 128 4.84 -4.60 8.00
CA PHE A 128 5.25 -3.78 6.85
C PHE A 128 6.15 -2.62 7.25
N LEU A 129 7.13 -2.33 6.39
CA LEU A 129 7.99 -1.16 6.45
C LEU A 129 7.77 -0.31 5.22
N ILE A 130 7.66 1.01 5.39
CA ILE A 130 7.59 1.97 4.28
C ILE A 130 8.73 2.97 4.46
N ASP A 131 9.71 2.88 3.59
CA ASP A 131 10.87 3.78 3.54
C ASP A 131 10.59 4.86 2.49
N LEU A 132 10.56 6.13 2.92
CA LEU A 132 10.28 7.29 2.06
C LEU A 132 11.53 8.12 1.75
N ASN A 133 12.70 7.48 1.64
CA ASN A 133 13.93 8.15 1.21
C ASN A 133 13.88 8.64 -0.25
N GLU A 134 14.67 9.66 -0.56
CA GLU A 134 14.68 10.34 -1.88
C GLU A 134 15.27 9.49 -3.02
N GLU A 135 16.10 8.48 -2.74
CA GLU A 135 16.73 7.66 -3.78
C GLU A 135 15.80 6.58 -4.33
N GLU A 136 15.12 5.83 -3.45
CA GLU A 136 14.14 4.82 -3.84
C GLU A 136 13.15 4.50 -2.69
N SER A 137 12.10 5.33 -2.61
CA SER A 137 10.96 5.12 -1.72
C SER A 137 10.23 3.81 -2.04
N ARG A 138 9.99 2.99 -1.01
CA ARG A 138 9.36 1.68 -1.18
C ARG A 138 8.71 1.15 0.09
N MET A 139 7.77 0.27 -0.11
CA MET A 139 7.14 -0.57 0.89
C MET A 139 7.66 -2.01 0.79
N LYS A 140 7.87 -2.63 1.96
CA LYS A 140 8.29 -4.03 2.11
C LYS A 140 7.37 -4.73 3.11
N VAL A 141 7.28 -6.05 3.00
CA VAL A 141 6.46 -6.93 3.85
C VAL A 141 7.36 -7.91 4.58
N ASP A 142 7.03 -8.28 5.81
CA ASP A 142 7.66 -9.37 6.55
C ASP A 142 7.74 -10.62 5.65
N ALA A 143 8.93 -11.22 5.55
CA ALA A 143 9.16 -12.41 4.75
C ALA A 143 8.24 -13.58 5.14
N TYR A 144 7.85 -13.70 6.42
CA TYR A 144 6.89 -14.71 6.89
C TYR A 144 5.44 -14.40 6.50
N TYR A 145 5.11 -13.14 6.22
CA TYR A 145 3.77 -12.70 5.82
C TYR A 145 3.63 -12.41 4.31
N ASP A 146 4.69 -12.59 3.52
CA ASP A 146 4.71 -12.37 2.06
C ASP A 146 3.85 -13.40 1.29
N PHE A 147 2.59 -13.05 1.00
CA PHE A 147 1.65 -13.91 0.27
C PHE A 147 2.13 -14.22 -1.15
N TYR A 148 2.83 -13.30 -1.82
CA TYR A 148 3.38 -13.55 -3.15
C TYR A 148 4.42 -14.67 -3.11
N THR A 149 5.36 -14.59 -2.16
CA THR A 149 6.40 -15.62 -2.00
C THR A 149 5.79 -16.96 -1.58
N TYR A 150 4.79 -16.95 -0.71
CA TYR A 150 4.01 -18.15 -0.38
C TYR A 150 3.35 -18.78 -1.61
N GLN A 151 2.52 -18.02 -2.32
CA GLN A 151 1.73 -18.55 -3.43
C GLN A 151 2.62 -18.99 -4.60
N TYR A 152 3.52 -18.13 -5.06
CA TYR A 152 4.30 -18.39 -6.28
C TYR A 152 5.58 -19.17 -5.99
N GLY A 153 6.18 -19.05 -4.81
CA GLY A 153 7.42 -19.73 -4.44
C GLY A 153 7.23 -21.09 -3.80
N HIS A 154 6.26 -21.22 -2.89
CA HIS A 154 6.06 -22.44 -2.09
C HIS A 154 4.91 -23.31 -2.60
N GLN A 155 3.76 -22.71 -2.91
CA GLN A 155 2.58 -23.48 -3.34
C GLN A 155 2.65 -23.87 -4.81
N LEU A 156 3.03 -22.95 -5.70
CA LEU A 156 3.09 -23.19 -7.14
C LEU A 156 4.48 -23.53 -7.67
N GLU A 157 5.53 -23.31 -6.89
CA GLU A 157 6.93 -23.58 -7.25
C GLU A 157 7.36 -22.93 -8.59
N LEU A 158 6.97 -21.67 -8.81
CA LEU A 158 7.24 -20.91 -10.05
C LEU A 158 8.43 -19.95 -9.94
N LEU A 159 8.95 -19.71 -8.74
CA LEU A 159 10.09 -18.83 -8.52
C LEU A 159 11.41 -19.62 -8.63
N GLU A 160 12.35 -19.08 -9.39
CA GLU A 160 13.66 -19.69 -9.63
C GLU A 160 14.78 -18.72 -9.22
N PRO A 161 15.63 -19.06 -8.23
CA PRO A 161 15.56 -20.28 -7.42
C PRO A 161 14.35 -20.28 -6.47
N LYS A 162 13.92 -21.48 -6.04
CA LYS A 162 12.87 -21.64 -5.03
C LYS A 162 13.28 -20.91 -3.74
N PRO A 163 12.44 -20.01 -3.20
CA PRO A 163 12.74 -19.31 -1.95
C PRO A 163 12.81 -20.29 -0.77
N PRO A 164 13.67 -20.02 0.23
CA PRO A 164 13.66 -20.79 1.48
C PRO A 164 12.34 -20.56 2.22
N VAL A 165 11.92 -21.54 3.03
CA VAL A 165 10.76 -21.33 3.92
C VAL A 165 11.17 -20.29 4.96
N PRO A 166 10.43 -19.17 5.10
CA PRO A 166 10.79 -18.10 6.02
C PRO A 166 10.66 -18.55 7.47
N THR A 167 11.44 -17.92 8.34
CA THR A 167 11.32 -18.10 9.80
C THR A 167 10.54 -16.93 10.37
N LYS A 168 9.58 -17.22 11.27
CA LYS A 168 8.81 -16.21 11.98
C LYS A 168 9.74 -15.32 12.83
N ASN A 169 9.50 -14.00 12.82
CA ASN A 169 10.33 -13.03 13.52
C ASN A 169 11.83 -13.08 13.11
N SER A 170 12.12 -13.24 11.81
CA SER A 170 13.49 -13.23 11.29
C SER A 170 14.09 -11.83 11.20
N GLY A 171 13.25 -10.79 11.17
CA GLY A 171 13.61 -9.41 10.85
C GLY A 171 13.76 -9.13 9.36
N GLU A 172 13.51 -10.12 8.50
CA GLU A 172 13.65 -9.99 7.04
C GLU A 172 12.37 -9.39 6.43
N PHE A 173 12.54 -8.41 5.54
CA PHE A 173 11.44 -7.78 4.81
C PHE A 173 11.66 -7.86 3.29
N ASN A 174 10.71 -8.46 2.59
CA ASN A 174 10.71 -8.65 1.15
C ASN A 174 10.11 -7.46 0.39
N PRO A 175 10.60 -7.15 -0.82
CA PRO A 175 9.86 -6.29 -1.75
C PRO A 175 8.49 -6.88 -2.07
N ILE A 176 7.45 -6.04 -2.04
CA ILE A 176 6.09 -6.47 -2.40
C ILE A 176 5.98 -6.62 -3.92
N ARG A 177 5.51 -7.78 -4.38
CA ARG A 177 5.47 -8.16 -5.79
C ARG A 177 4.08 -8.64 -6.22
N LEU A 178 3.78 -8.46 -7.51
CA LEU A 178 2.64 -9.05 -8.19
C LEU A 178 3.11 -9.82 -9.41
N ALA A 179 2.54 -11.01 -9.64
CA ALA A 179 2.80 -11.76 -10.87
C ALA A 179 2.20 -11.04 -12.08
N LEU A 180 2.96 -10.93 -13.17
CA LEU A 180 2.51 -10.36 -14.44
C LEU A 180 2.08 -11.45 -15.43
N ASN A 181 2.71 -12.63 -15.36
CA ASN A 181 2.33 -13.81 -16.14
C ASN A 181 2.86 -15.09 -15.49
N LYS A 182 2.20 -16.21 -15.80
CA LYS A 182 2.76 -17.56 -15.57
C LYS A 182 3.70 -17.93 -16.72
N ALA A 183 4.62 -18.88 -16.48
CA ALA A 183 5.45 -19.40 -17.57
C ALA A 183 4.58 -20.15 -18.59
N TYR A 184 4.76 -19.90 -19.89
CA TYR A 184 4.05 -20.63 -20.94
C TYR A 184 4.87 -20.76 -22.21
N TYR A 185 4.65 -21.84 -22.94
CA TYR A 185 5.31 -22.16 -24.21
C TYR A 185 4.39 -21.80 -25.38
N ILE A 186 4.96 -21.15 -26.41
CA ILE A 186 4.30 -20.77 -27.65
C ILE A 186 4.78 -21.71 -28.76
N PRO A 187 4.00 -22.74 -29.15
CA PRO A 187 4.46 -23.79 -30.06
C PRO A 187 4.88 -23.28 -31.44
N ASP A 188 4.12 -22.36 -32.02
CA ASP A 188 4.38 -21.84 -33.37
C ASP A 188 5.67 -21.01 -33.47
N GLN A 189 6.20 -20.57 -32.33
CA GLN A 189 7.42 -19.75 -32.25
C GLN A 189 8.59 -20.49 -31.60
N ASP A 190 8.39 -21.75 -31.16
CA ASP A 190 9.35 -22.49 -30.33
C ASP A 190 9.92 -21.63 -29.18
N LYS A 191 9.04 -20.87 -28.53
CA LYS A 191 9.42 -19.83 -27.57
C LYS A 191 8.73 -20.04 -26.23
N THR A 192 9.53 -20.10 -25.16
CA THR A 192 9.01 -20.06 -23.79
C THR A 192 9.05 -18.63 -23.26
N ILE A 193 7.91 -18.14 -22.78
CA ILE A 193 7.83 -16.91 -22.00
C ILE A 193 7.98 -17.30 -20.53
N PRO A 194 9.01 -16.82 -19.82
CA PRO A 194 9.22 -17.17 -18.42
C PRO A 194 8.17 -16.50 -17.54
N PHE A 195 8.03 -17.00 -16.31
CA PHE A 195 7.29 -16.30 -15.26
C PHE A 195 7.91 -14.90 -15.06
N SER A 196 7.07 -13.87 -14.93
CA SER A 196 7.54 -12.53 -14.64
C SER A 196 6.63 -11.85 -13.61
N PHE A 197 7.19 -10.84 -12.95
CA PHE A 197 6.55 -10.12 -11.87
C PHE A 197 6.91 -8.64 -11.92
N TYR A 198 6.14 -7.85 -11.18
CA TYR A 198 6.34 -6.42 -10.97
C TYR A 198 6.51 -6.14 -9.48
N VAL A 199 7.41 -5.24 -9.11
CA VAL A 199 7.59 -4.79 -7.72
C VAL A 199 6.57 -3.67 -7.47
N THR A 200 5.41 -4.04 -6.94
CA THR A 200 4.33 -3.08 -6.67
C THR A 200 4.55 -2.26 -5.40
N GLY A 201 5.51 -2.63 -4.55
CA GLY A 201 5.86 -1.83 -3.37
C GLY A 201 6.71 -0.61 -3.68
N LYS A 202 7.10 -0.35 -4.93
CA LYS A 202 7.88 0.86 -5.27
C LYS A 202 6.94 2.08 -5.30
N LEU A 203 7.28 3.11 -4.52
CA LEU A 203 6.42 4.27 -4.33
C LEU A 203 6.82 5.43 -5.23
N LYS A 204 5.84 6.11 -5.80
CA LYS A 204 6.04 7.25 -6.69
C LYS A 204 5.71 8.56 -6.00
N LYS A 205 6.68 9.49 -5.99
CA LYS A 205 6.45 10.88 -5.57
C LYS A 205 5.75 11.66 -6.67
N GLY A 206 4.82 12.54 -6.32
CA GLY A 206 4.27 13.52 -7.24
C GLY A 206 3.03 14.22 -6.70
N ASP A 207 2.11 14.55 -7.61
CA ASP A 207 0.84 15.22 -7.33
C ASP A 207 -0.33 14.31 -7.73
N GLY A 208 -1.09 13.84 -6.74
CA GLY A 208 -2.26 12.99 -6.92
C GLY A 208 -3.59 13.76 -7.08
N ASN A 209 -3.57 15.09 -7.15
CA ASN A 209 -4.76 15.93 -7.29
C ASN A 209 -5.29 15.92 -8.73
N PRO A 210 -6.49 15.39 -9.01
CA PRO A 210 -7.02 15.29 -10.37
C PRO A 210 -7.24 16.62 -11.09
N THR A 211 -7.24 17.74 -10.36
CA THR A 211 -7.39 19.09 -10.92
C THR A 211 -6.05 19.79 -11.18
N SER A 212 -4.94 19.21 -10.73
CA SER A 212 -3.61 19.72 -10.99
C SER A 212 -3.19 19.49 -12.44
N LYS A 213 -2.33 20.38 -12.94
CA LYS A 213 -1.68 20.20 -14.26
C LYS A 213 -0.62 19.11 -14.23
N GLU A 214 -0.02 18.88 -13.08
CA GLU A 214 0.99 17.84 -12.86
C GLU A 214 0.39 16.54 -12.34
N TYR A 215 -0.95 16.42 -12.40
CA TYR A 215 -1.68 15.24 -11.92
C TYR A 215 -1.13 13.95 -12.52
N ASP A 216 -0.82 13.01 -11.65
CA ASP A 216 -0.51 11.65 -12.03
C ASP A 216 -1.25 10.65 -11.13
N SER A 217 -2.15 9.90 -11.76
CA SER A 217 -2.95 8.87 -11.08
C SER A 217 -2.14 7.76 -10.41
N LEU A 218 -0.85 7.62 -10.74
CA LEU A 218 0.08 6.62 -10.19
C LEU A 218 0.92 7.15 -9.01
N VAL A 219 0.70 8.38 -8.55
CA VAL A 219 1.40 8.92 -7.37
C VAL A 219 1.00 8.14 -6.12
N ASP A 220 1.94 7.82 -5.25
CA ASP A 220 1.67 7.19 -3.97
C ASP A 220 1.87 8.18 -2.81
N TYR A 221 2.81 9.11 -2.94
CA TYR A 221 3.11 10.08 -1.89
C TYR A 221 3.50 11.45 -2.45
N SER A 222 3.34 12.47 -1.62
CA SER A 222 3.74 13.85 -1.87
C SER A 222 4.53 14.38 -0.66
N VAL A 223 5.39 15.37 -0.88
CA VAL A 223 6.07 16.10 0.19
C VAL A 223 6.08 17.57 -0.19
N SER A 224 5.45 18.41 0.60
CA SER A 224 5.41 19.86 0.38
C SER A 224 6.67 20.54 0.91
N ASP A 225 6.93 21.76 0.42
CA ASP A 225 8.05 22.59 0.89
C ASP A 225 7.96 22.95 2.38
N SER A 226 6.76 22.89 2.96
CA SER A 226 6.51 23.13 4.39
C SER A 226 6.60 21.87 5.24
N GLY A 227 7.11 20.76 4.70
CA GLY A 227 7.31 19.52 5.44
C GLY A 227 6.06 18.66 5.62
N VAL A 228 4.98 18.88 4.85
CA VAL A 228 3.81 18.00 4.88
C VAL A 228 4.06 16.84 3.93
N LEU A 229 4.19 15.64 4.47
CA LEU A 229 4.25 14.40 3.72
C LEU A 229 2.89 13.73 3.75
N GLU A 230 2.35 13.38 2.59
CA GLU A 230 1.13 12.57 2.48
C GLU A 230 1.43 11.29 1.72
N LEU A 231 0.83 10.19 2.14
CA LEU A 231 0.97 8.87 1.54
C LEU A 231 -0.42 8.22 1.43
N ARG A 232 -0.72 7.61 0.29
CA ARG A 232 -1.86 6.70 0.11
C ARG A 232 -1.37 5.27 -0.13
N ILE A 233 -2.00 4.32 0.54
CA ILE A 233 -1.63 2.90 0.50
C ILE A 233 -2.85 2.12 0.02
N PRO A 234 -2.79 1.45 -1.14
CA PRO A 234 -3.85 0.54 -1.56
C PRO A 234 -4.12 -0.52 -0.49
N TRP A 235 -5.39 -0.75 -0.14
CA TRP A 235 -5.73 -1.76 0.86
C TRP A 235 -5.15 -3.15 0.56
N LEU A 236 -5.15 -3.58 -0.72
CA LEU A 236 -4.55 -4.86 -1.12
C LEU A 236 -3.02 -4.90 -0.94
N LEU A 237 -2.34 -3.75 -0.97
CA LEU A 237 -0.87 -3.67 -0.81
C LEU A 237 -0.45 -4.03 0.62
N ILE A 238 -1.32 -3.77 1.61
CA ILE A 238 -1.19 -4.23 3.00
C ILE A 238 -1.98 -5.51 3.28
N GLN A 239 -2.28 -6.28 2.24
CA GLN A 239 -2.92 -7.61 2.33
C GLN A 239 -4.32 -7.59 2.98
N ALA A 240 -5.05 -6.48 2.84
CA ALA A 240 -6.48 -6.46 3.18
C ALA A 240 -7.27 -7.29 2.16
N LYS A 241 -8.05 -8.24 2.65
CA LYS A 241 -8.99 -9.03 1.85
C LYS A 241 -10.32 -8.30 1.68
N ASP A 242 -10.75 -7.64 2.74
CA ASP A 242 -11.92 -6.77 2.78
C ASP A 242 -11.72 -5.68 3.85
N PRO A 243 -11.26 -4.47 3.48
CA PRO A 243 -11.08 -3.38 4.43
C PRO A 243 -12.43 -2.93 5.04
N SER A 244 -13.56 -3.20 4.38
CA SER A 244 -14.89 -2.81 4.88
C SER A 244 -15.31 -3.56 6.14
N GLN A 245 -14.74 -4.75 6.36
CA GLN A 245 -14.96 -5.57 7.54
C GLN A 245 -13.66 -5.79 8.34
N LYS A 246 -12.59 -5.05 8.00
CA LYS A 246 -11.25 -5.22 8.58
C LYS A 246 -10.69 -6.64 8.45
N GLU A 247 -11.00 -7.30 7.33
CA GLU A 247 -10.48 -8.62 7.01
C GLU A 247 -9.14 -8.50 6.27
N PHE A 248 -8.11 -9.16 6.79
CA PHE A 248 -6.78 -9.26 6.22
C PHE A 248 -6.40 -10.73 5.99
N ILE A 249 -5.38 -10.96 5.17
CA ILE A 249 -4.77 -12.29 5.05
C ILE A 249 -4.30 -12.74 6.44
N GLY A 250 -4.46 -14.02 6.77
CA GLY A 250 -4.06 -14.57 8.08
C GLY A 250 -2.65 -15.17 8.10
N ASN A 251 -2.40 -16.13 8.99
CA ASN A 251 -1.15 -16.89 9.01
C ASN A 251 -1.11 -17.92 7.87
N ILE A 252 -0.55 -17.54 6.74
CA ILE A 252 -0.52 -18.35 5.50
C ILE A 252 0.26 -19.66 5.62
N TYR A 253 1.24 -19.74 6.52
CA TYR A 253 2.02 -20.97 6.75
C TYR A 253 1.33 -21.94 7.73
N GLU A 254 0.31 -21.49 8.46
CA GLU A 254 -0.53 -22.33 9.32
C GLU A 254 -1.84 -22.72 8.64
N ASP A 255 -2.56 -21.74 8.06
CA ASP A 255 -3.91 -21.90 7.53
C ASP A 255 -3.96 -21.98 5.99
N GLY A 256 -2.83 -21.82 5.31
CA GLY A 256 -2.71 -21.90 3.86
C GLY A 256 -3.22 -20.67 3.10
N ILE A 257 -3.49 -20.83 1.80
CA ILE A 257 -3.88 -19.72 0.91
C ILE A 257 -5.20 -19.03 1.32
N THR A 258 -6.06 -19.73 2.05
CA THR A 258 -7.34 -19.19 2.52
C THR A 258 -7.25 -18.48 3.86
N ALA A 259 -6.05 -18.39 4.46
CA ALA A 259 -5.83 -17.75 5.75
C ALA A 259 -6.49 -16.37 5.79
N SER A 260 -7.19 -16.09 6.89
CA SER A 260 -7.93 -14.86 7.07
C SER A 260 -7.96 -14.48 8.54
N LYS A 261 -7.87 -13.18 8.81
CA LYS A 261 -8.00 -12.59 10.13
C LYS A 261 -8.84 -11.32 10.06
N VAL A 262 -9.83 -11.22 10.93
CA VAL A 262 -10.49 -9.94 11.22
C VAL A 262 -9.78 -9.28 12.38
N ILE A 263 -9.41 -8.01 12.20
CA ILE A 263 -8.74 -7.19 13.22
C ILE A 263 -9.68 -6.12 13.74
N GLU A 264 -9.45 -5.65 14.97
CA GLU A 264 -10.17 -4.48 15.51
C GLU A 264 -9.47 -3.16 15.14
N GLU A 265 -8.15 -3.20 15.04
CA GLU A 265 -7.30 -2.05 14.82
C GLU A 265 -6.02 -2.45 14.09
N LEU A 266 -5.44 -1.50 13.36
CA LEU A 266 -4.07 -1.59 12.84
C LEU A 266 -3.18 -0.66 13.67
N ASN A 267 -1.96 -1.08 13.97
CA ASN A 267 -1.02 -0.33 14.78
C ASN A 267 0.03 0.35 13.89
N ILE A 268 0.33 1.61 14.17
CA ILE A 268 1.24 2.41 13.34
C ILE A 268 2.31 3.08 14.17
N GLY A 269 3.54 3.04 13.65
CA GLY A 269 4.69 3.76 14.19
C GLY A 269 5.53 4.42 13.10
N VAL A 270 6.48 5.22 13.54
CA VAL A 270 7.40 5.96 12.67
C VAL A 270 8.78 5.94 13.30
N LEU A 271 9.80 5.63 12.51
CA LEU A 271 11.18 5.96 12.81
C LEU A 271 11.59 7.11 11.90
N TYR A 272 12.45 8.01 12.35
CA TYR A 272 13.03 9.04 11.51
C TYR A 272 14.53 8.88 11.47
N GLU A 273 15.05 8.65 10.26
CA GLU A 273 16.45 8.31 10.03
C GLU A 273 17.19 9.44 9.34
N ASN A 274 18.41 9.74 9.80
CA ASN A 274 19.29 10.66 9.11
C ASN A 274 19.92 10.00 7.87
N SER A 275 20.71 10.75 7.10
CA SER A 275 21.39 10.25 5.89
C SER A 275 22.39 9.11 6.13
N SER A 276 22.84 8.89 7.37
CA SER A 276 23.66 7.73 7.76
C SER A 276 22.85 6.50 8.20
N GLY A 277 21.51 6.58 8.19
CA GLY A 277 20.62 5.51 8.65
C GLY A 277 20.51 5.41 10.17
N GLU A 278 20.95 6.42 10.92
CA GLU A 278 20.78 6.47 12.37
C GLU A 278 19.39 7.01 12.71
N ILE A 279 18.70 6.33 13.63
CA ILE A 279 17.40 6.76 14.14
C ILE A 279 17.63 7.96 15.06
N ILE A 280 17.14 9.13 14.66
CA ILE A 280 17.28 10.38 15.40
C ILE A 280 15.98 10.84 16.05
N ASP A 281 14.85 10.25 15.66
CA ASP A 281 13.54 10.54 16.21
C ASP A 281 12.54 9.41 15.92
N SER A 282 11.39 9.39 16.61
CA SER A 282 10.40 8.32 16.45
C SER A 282 9.00 8.68 16.98
N PHE A 283 8.02 7.87 16.55
CA PHE A 283 6.70 7.73 17.14
C PHE A 283 6.36 6.24 17.31
N PRO A 284 6.05 5.76 18.54
CA PRO A 284 6.28 6.43 19.83
C PRO A 284 7.78 6.70 20.07
N GLU A 285 8.14 7.36 21.17
CA GLU A 285 9.54 7.62 21.50
C GLU A 285 10.30 6.31 21.78
N VAL A 286 11.47 6.13 21.15
CA VAL A 286 12.40 5.05 21.44
C VAL A 286 13.03 5.26 22.81
N ALA A 287 12.92 4.26 23.69
CA ALA A 287 13.55 4.23 24.99
C ALA A 287 14.43 2.97 25.11
N GLN A 288 15.68 3.13 25.54
CA GLN A 288 16.62 2.00 25.74
C GLN A 288 16.76 1.08 24.51
N ASN A 289 16.83 1.65 23.30
CA ASN A 289 16.90 0.92 22.02
C ASN A 289 15.67 0.03 21.74
N ALA A 290 14.52 0.36 22.32
CA ALA A 290 13.25 -0.26 22.02
C ALA A 290 12.22 0.81 21.64
N LEU A 291 11.54 0.61 20.51
CA LEU A 291 10.34 1.35 20.17
C LEU A 291 9.19 0.78 21.00
N GLY A 292 8.57 1.63 21.81
CA GLY A 292 7.44 1.25 22.64
C GLY A 292 6.22 0.84 21.80
N LYS A 293 5.12 0.51 22.50
CA LYS A 293 3.89 0.11 21.82
C LYS A 293 3.37 1.16 20.87
N LEU A 294 3.13 0.73 19.64
CA LEU A 294 2.50 1.51 18.59
C LEU A 294 1.07 1.88 18.98
N LYS A 295 0.59 3.02 18.49
CA LYS A 295 -0.79 3.46 18.63
C LYS A 295 -1.66 2.83 17.56
N ALA A 296 -2.87 2.50 17.98
CA ALA A 296 -3.90 1.90 17.17
C ALA A 296 -4.68 2.92 16.34
N TYR A 297 -5.02 2.52 15.13
CA TYR A 297 -6.00 3.16 14.26
C TYR A 297 -7.13 2.17 13.96
N THR A 298 -8.36 2.65 14.05
CA THR A 298 -9.56 1.86 13.73
C THR A 298 -10.57 2.70 12.97
N TRP A 299 -11.56 2.03 12.39
CA TRP A 299 -12.63 2.64 11.61
C TRP A 299 -13.94 1.88 11.76
N GLU A 300 -15.06 2.48 11.36
CA GLU A 300 -16.34 1.80 11.34
C GLU A 300 -16.44 0.86 10.14
N ASN A 301 -17.03 -0.32 10.35
CA ASN A 301 -17.30 -1.22 9.25
C ASN A 301 -18.32 -0.59 8.29
N TRP A 302 -18.18 -0.85 6.99
CA TRP A 302 -19.16 -0.41 6.00
C TRP A 302 -19.73 -1.58 5.18
N ASN A 303 -20.98 -1.44 4.78
CA ASN A 303 -21.67 -2.37 3.86
C ASN A 303 -22.21 -1.67 2.62
N LEU A 304 -22.16 -0.34 2.60
CA LEU A 304 -22.43 0.49 1.44
C LEU A 304 -21.24 1.44 1.32
N PRO A 305 -20.40 1.31 0.29
CA PRO A 305 -19.29 2.23 0.08
C PRO A 305 -19.81 3.63 -0.19
N GLU A 306 -19.11 4.64 0.30
CA GLU A 306 -19.25 5.99 -0.21
C GLU A 306 -18.47 6.10 -1.54
N SER A 307 -19.00 6.87 -2.48
CA SER A 307 -18.39 7.02 -3.80
C SER A 307 -18.77 8.35 -4.41
N GLU A 308 -17.87 8.95 -5.18
CA GLU A 308 -18.15 10.15 -5.95
C GLU A 308 -17.84 9.90 -7.43
N GLU A 309 -18.78 10.30 -8.28
CA GLU A 309 -18.63 10.19 -9.73
C GLU A 309 -17.64 11.23 -10.25
N ARG A 310 -16.66 10.78 -11.04
CA ARG A 310 -15.68 11.66 -11.67
C ARG A 310 -15.34 11.18 -13.07
N LEU A 311 -15.34 12.10 -14.02
CA LEU A 311 -14.84 11.81 -15.37
C LEU A 311 -13.30 11.85 -15.36
N LYS A 312 -12.68 10.80 -15.89
CA LYS A 312 -11.22 10.74 -16.06
C LYS A 312 -10.79 11.64 -17.21
N GLN A 313 -9.53 12.05 -17.22
CA GLN A 313 -8.94 12.87 -18.29
C GLN A 313 -9.14 12.25 -19.69
N SER A 314 -9.20 10.91 -19.79
CA SER A 314 -9.50 10.20 -21.03
C SER A 314 -10.88 10.48 -21.60
N TYR A 315 -11.86 10.89 -20.79
CA TYR A 315 -13.20 11.23 -21.26
C TYR A 315 -13.15 12.41 -22.25
N GLU A 316 -12.49 13.51 -21.90
CA GLU A 316 -12.41 14.70 -22.76
C GLU A 316 -11.68 14.37 -24.08
N ILE A 317 -10.61 13.57 -24.02
CA ILE A 317 -9.89 13.09 -25.21
C ILE A 317 -10.83 12.33 -26.16
N ILE A 318 -11.67 11.47 -25.60
CA ILE A 318 -12.65 10.70 -26.36
C ILE A 318 -13.77 11.62 -26.87
N GLN A 319 -14.26 12.55 -26.06
CA GLN A 319 -15.30 13.50 -26.44
C GLN A 319 -14.85 14.34 -27.65
N ASP A 320 -13.66 14.92 -27.62
CA ASP A 320 -13.07 15.69 -28.72
C ASP A 320 -12.94 14.86 -30.00
N LEU A 321 -12.49 13.61 -29.88
CA LEU A 321 -12.41 12.69 -31.00
C LEU A 321 -13.78 12.49 -31.66
N TYR A 322 -14.83 12.25 -30.86
CA TYR A 322 -16.19 12.05 -31.39
C TYR A 322 -16.80 13.32 -31.97
N TYR A 323 -16.50 14.51 -31.43
CA TYR A 323 -16.93 15.79 -32.02
C TYR A 323 -16.28 16.08 -33.39
N SER A 324 -15.14 15.46 -33.69
CA SER A 324 -14.44 15.65 -34.97
C SER A 324 -15.05 14.89 -36.16
N TYR A 325 -16.04 14.03 -35.91
CA TYR A 325 -16.74 13.21 -36.92
C TYR A 325 -18.17 13.69 -37.17
#